data_AF-A0A7W7VZ64-F1
#
_entry.id   AF-A0A7W7VZ64-F1
#
_cell.length_a   1.000
_cell.length_b   1.000
_cell.length_c   1.000
_cell.angle_alpha   90.00
_cell.angle_beta   90.00
_cell.angle_gamma   90.00
#
_symmetry.space_group_name_H-M   'P 1'
#
loop_
_entity.id
_entity.type
_entity.pdbx_description
1 polymer ?
#
loop_
_entity_poly.entity_id
_entity_poly.type
_entity_poly.pdbx_seq_one_letter_code
_entity_poly.pdbx_strand_id
1 'polypeptide(L)'
;MPWYEGSCRITVVGVTASWPQRVVVSIRRGATIEIPGTVGASQVIDAGAASHGWDLSVEHQYEGLWRPNVRAIQGKWTDTEHGRSQLIRSKDHDWPGDTAERNLVIRVDRVGPSAPAPELVAGAKRPGTELTSAPERRQSATRRAVTESTSMPVREQVPAWRPGTESTFTPAREQGQGGARRAVTESSSTPALDPTQSAAPRVATQSHAAPAVPVVTTSAGTPAPGARG
;
A
#
# COMPACT_ATOMS: atom_id res chain seq x y z
N MET A 1 -4.12 0.13 -12.57
CA MET A 1 -3.48 0.19 -11.23
C MET A 1 -2.38 1.25 -11.28
N PRO A 2 -2.13 1.98 -10.18
CA PRO A 2 -0.95 2.84 -10.09
C PRO A 2 0.35 2.06 -10.25
N TRP A 3 1.31 2.70 -10.89
CA TRP A 3 2.66 2.21 -11.07
C TRP A 3 3.66 3.09 -10.34
N TYR A 4 4.63 2.45 -9.70
CA TYR A 4 5.67 3.07 -8.89
C TYR A 4 7.04 2.48 -9.25
N GLU A 5 8.10 3.19 -8.87
CA GLU A 5 9.49 2.76 -9.07
C GLU A 5 10.31 2.97 -7.81
N GLY A 6 11.41 2.25 -7.64
CA GLY A 6 12.37 2.48 -6.55
C GLY A 6 11.83 2.15 -5.14
N SER A 7 12.63 2.50 -4.13
CA SER A 7 12.30 2.19 -2.73
C SER A 7 11.16 3.04 -2.20
N CYS A 8 10.17 2.36 -1.63
CA CYS A 8 9.06 2.99 -0.94
C CYS A 8 8.71 2.23 0.33
N ARG A 9 8.21 2.95 1.33
CA ARG A 9 7.50 2.37 2.47
C ARG A 9 6.02 2.59 2.28
N ILE A 10 5.24 1.52 2.34
CA ILE A 10 3.79 1.59 2.29
C ILE A 10 3.29 1.37 3.71
N THR A 11 2.42 2.25 4.19
CA THR A 11 1.84 2.17 5.54
C THR A 11 0.33 2.33 5.45
N VAL A 12 -0.42 1.45 6.09
CA VAL A 12 -1.87 1.60 6.25
C VAL A 12 -2.13 2.59 7.38
N VAL A 13 -2.80 3.71 7.07
CA VAL A 13 -3.01 4.82 8.01
C VAL A 13 -4.47 4.95 8.45
N GLY A 14 -5.41 4.32 7.74
CA GLY A 14 -6.82 4.34 8.10
C GLY A 14 -7.58 3.18 7.47
N VAL A 15 -8.55 2.65 8.20
CA VAL A 15 -9.43 1.56 7.75
C VAL A 15 -10.82 1.87 8.28
N THR A 16 -11.82 1.92 7.41
CA THR A 16 -13.24 1.99 7.81
C THR A 16 -14.09 0.99 7.04
N ALA A 17 -13.47 -0.03 6.45
CA ALA A 17 -14.14 -1.06 5.68
C ALA A 17 -14.90 -2.05 6.57
N SER A 18 -16.04 -2.53 6.07
CA SER A 18 -16.80 -3.61 6.70
C SER A 18 -16.22 -5.01 6.45
N TRP A 19 -15.33 -5.14 5.46
CA TRP A 19 -14.66 -6.39 5.09
C TRP A 19 -13.16 -6.30 5.27
N PRO A 20 -12.46 -7.43 5.49
CA PRO A 20 -11.01 -7.48 5.46
C PRO A 20 -10.46 -6.86 4.17
N GLN A 21 -9.45 -6.00 4.32
CA GLN A 21 -8.76 -5.35 3.21
C GLN A 21 -7.29 -5.79 3.20
N ARG A 22 -6.64 -5.68 2.05
CA ARG A 22 -5.18 -5.80 1.93
C ARG A 22 -4.65 -4.89 0.81
N VAL A 23 -3.38 -4.53 0.92
CA VAL A 23 -2.61 -3.94 -0.17
C VAL A 23 -1.81 -5.04 -0.82
N VAL A 24 -1.85 -5.13 -2.15
CA VAL A 24 -1.06 -6.08 -2.93
C VAL A 24 -0.07 -5.30 -3.77
N VAL A 25 1.20 -5.60 -3.60
CA VAL A 25 2.30 -5.02 -4.38
C VAL A 25 2.86 -6.09 -5.29
N SER A 26 2.70 -5.89 -6.60
CA SER A 26 3.22 -6.80 -7.62
C SER A 26 4.52 -6.22 -8.18
N ILE A 27 5.64 -6.78 -7.77
CA ILE A 27 6.96 -6.39 -8.27
C ILE A 27 7.14 -6.98 -9.66
N ARG A 28 7.51 -6.16 -10.65
CA ARG A 28 7.70 -6.65 -12.03
C ARG A 28 8.86 -7.64 -12.06
N ARG A 29 8.59 -8.85 -12.57
CA ARG A 29 9.54 -9.99 -12.61
C ARG A 29 9.99 -10.45 -11.22
N GLY A 30 9.26 -10.08 -10.18
CA GLY A 30 9.58 -10.39 -8.79
C GLY A 30 8.42 -11.05 -8.07
N ALA A 31 8.48 -10.98 -6.74
CA ALA A 31 7.44 -11.50 -5.87
C ALA A 31 6.25 -10.55 -5.75
N THR A 32 5.10 -11.11 -5.38
CA THR A 32 3.97 -10.35 -4.87
C THR A 32 4.09 -10.24 -3.36
N ILE A 33 3.88 -9.03 -2.84
CA ILE A 33 3.91 -8.75 -1.41
C ILE A 33 2.51 -8.32 -0.97
N GLU A 34 2.02 -8.92 0.10
CA GLU A 34 0.71 -8.60 0.68
C GLU A 34 0.89 -7.88 2.01
N ILE A 35 0.25 -6.73 2.16
CA ILE A 35 0.25 -5.93 3.38
C ILE A 35 -1.16 -5.98 3.95
N PRO A 36 -1.35 -6.46 5.20
CA PRO A 36 -2.66 -6.47 5.83
C PRO A 36 -3.28 -5.07 5.88
N GLY A 37 -4.58 -4.95 5.60
CA GLY A 37 -5.34 -3.71 5.73
C GLY A 37 -5.64 -3.34 7.19
N THR A 38 -4.64 -3.42 8.07
CA THR A 38 -4.74 -3.04 9.49
C THR A 38 -3.95 -1.76 9.71
N VAL A 39 -4.52 -0.78 10.44
CA VAL A 39 -3.82 0.49 10.73
C VAL A 39 -2.47 0.21 11.40
N GLY A 40 -1.41 0.82 10.87
CA GLY A 40 -0.03 0.62 11.32
C GLY A 40 0.73 -0.50 10.59
N ALA A 41 0.04 -1.38 9.84
CA ALA A 41 0.73 -2.34 8.99
C ALA A 41 1.59 -1.59 7.96
N SER A 42 2.87 -1.98 7.89
CA SER A 42 3.86 -1.28 7.08
C SER A 42 4.83 -2.27 6.44
N GLN A 43 5.23 -1.97 5.21
CA GLN A 43 6.19 -2.77 4.48
C GLN A 43 7.09 -1.86 3.64
N VAL A 44 8.39 -2.16 3.67
CA VAL A 44 9.37 -1.53 2.77
C VAL A 44 9.49 -2.38 1.50
N ILE A 45 9.36 -1.71 0.37
CA ILE A 45 9.60 -2.24 -0.97
C ILE A 45 11.02 -1.81 -1.34
N ASP A 46 11.94 -2.76 -1.47
CA ASP A 46 13.34 -2.51 -1.74
C ASP A 46 13.57 -2.09 -3.21
N ALA A 47 14.44 -1.11 -3.45
CA ALA A 47 14.83 -0.65 -4.78
C ALA A 47 15.52 -1.74 -5.60
N GLY A 48 16.26 -2.66 -4.97
CA GLY A 48 16.88 -3.78 -5.68
C GLY A 48 15.83 -4.67 -6.34
N ALA A 49 14.81 -5.06 -5.57
CA ALA A 49 13.68 -5.84 -6.07
C ALA A 49 12.80 -5.02 -7.03
N ALA A 50 12.66 -3.72 -6.77
CA ALA A 50 11.71 -2.83 -7.45
C ALA A 50 12.34 -1.90 -8.50
N SER A 51 13.53 -2.25 -8.99
CA SER A 51 14.30 -1.47 -9.96
C SER A 51 13.61 -1.35 -11.31
N HIS A 52 12.76 -2.32 -11.67
CA HIS A 52 11.92 -2.31 -12.87
C HIS A 52 10.50 -1.79 -12.62
N GLY A 53 10.25 -1.26 -11.43
CA GLY A 53 8.95 -0.79 -10.98
C GLY A 53 8.02 -1.88 -10.48
N TRP A 54 6.91 -1.45 -9.92
CA TRP A 54 5.92 -2.29 -9.27
C TRP A 54 4.53 -1.66 -9.36
N ASP A 55 3.53 -2.51 -9.35
CA ASP A 55 2.12 -2.14 -9.43
C ASP A 55 1.47 -2.30 -8.04
N LEU A 56 0.60 -1.35 -7.68
CA LEU A 56 -0.14 -1.38 -6.42
C LEU A 56 -1.62 -1.65 -6.68
N SER A 57 -2.15 -2.67 -6.01
CA SER A 57 -3.59 -2.95 -5.93
C SER A 57 -4.05 -2.86 -4.49
N VAL A 58 -5.31 -2.47 -4.29
CA VAL A 58 -6.00 -2.59 -3.00
C VAL A 58 -7.16 -3.54 -3.20
N GLU A 59 -7.28 -4.52 -2.32
CA GLU A 59 -8.26 -5.59 -2.43
C GLU A 59 -9.08 -5.72 -1.15
N HIS A 60 -10.30 -6.21 -1.30
CA HIS A 60 -11.20 -6.59 -0.21
C HIS A 60 -11.60 -8.04 -0.34
N GLN A 61 -11.89 -8.69 0.79
CA GLN A 61 -12.40 -10.04 0.80
C GLN A 61 -13.93 -10.04 0.81
N TYR A 62 -14.54 -10.61 -0.23
CA TYR A 62 -15.98 -10.78 -0.34
C TYR A 62 -16.29 -12.25 -0.66
N GLU A 63 -17.16 -12.88 0.15
CA GLU A 63 -17.51 -14.30 0.03
C GLU A 63 -16.27 -15.23 0.02
N GLY A 64 -15.27 -14.90 0.84
CA GLY A 64 -14.02 -15.66 0.95
C GLY A 64 -13.01 -15.40 -0.17
N LEU A 65 -13.37 -14.65 -1.21
CA LEU A 65 -12.51 -14.34 -2.35
C LEU A 65 -11.98 -12.91 -2.25
N TRP A 66 -10.69 -12.74 -2.57
CA TRP A 66 -10.09 -11.42 -2.72
C TRP A 66 -10.46 -10.81 -4.06
N ARG A 67 -10.91 -9.55 -4.04
CA ARG A 67 -11.32 -8.80 -5.22
C ARG A 67 -10.69 -7.41 -5.20
N PRO A 68 -10.33 -6.84 -6.35
CA PRO A 68 -9.86 -5.47 -6.41
C PRO A 68 -10.96 -4.50 -5.96
N ASN A 69 -10.55 -3.46 -5.26
CA ASN A 69 -11.42 -2.36 -4.88
C ASN A 69 -11.90 -1.60 -6.12
N VAL A 70 -13.18 -1.20 -6.13
CA VAL A 70 -13.79 -0.50 -7.29
C VAL A 70 -13.12 0.84 -7.59
N ARG A 71 -12.47 1.46 -6.60
CA ARG A 71 -11.76 2.73 -6.79
C ARG A 71 -10.54 2.85 -5.88
N ALA A 72 -9.48 3.42 -6.43
CA ALA A 72 -8.31 3.90 -5.67
C ALA A 72 -7.93 5.30 -6.17
N ILE A 73 -8.17 6.31 -5.35
CA ILE A 73 -7.87 7.72 -5.64
C ILE A 73 -6.47 8.02 -5.12
N GLN A 74 -5.56 8.33 -6.03
CA GLN A 74 -4.19 8.72 -5.72
C GLN A 74 -4.14 10.22 -5.46
N GLY A 75 -3.69 10.62 -4.28
CA GLY A 75 -3.39 12.01 -3.96
C GLY A 75 -2.15 12.51 -4.70
N LYS A 76 -1.86 13.80 -4.58
CA LYS A 76 -0.60 14.36 -5.05
C LYS A 76 0.55 13.95 -4.13
N TRP A 77 1.74 13.81 -4.70
CA TRP A 77 2.96 13.75 -3.90
C TRP A 77 3.14 15.06 -3.14
N THR A 78 3.42 14.96 -1.85
CA THR A 78 3.66 16.08 -0.93
C THR A 78 5.04 15.90 -0.31
N ASP A 79 5.84 16.96 -0.32
CA ASP A 79 7.14 16.95 0.33
C ASP A 79 6.96 17.11 1.85
N THR A 80 7.69 16.32 2.62
CA THR A 80 7.67 16.26 4.09
C THR A 80 9.11 16.29 4.60
N GLU A 81 9.30 16.50 5.90
CA GLU A 81 10.63 16.46 6.52
C GLU A 81 11.38 15.15 6.25
N HIS A 82 10.66 14.04 6.10
CA HIS A 82 11.22 12.71 5.89
C HIS A 82 11.27 12.27 4.42
N GLY A 83 11.05 13.19 3.47
CA GLY A 83 11.02 12.90 2.04
C GLY A 83 9.65 13.13 1.42
N ARG A 84 9.34 12.43 0.32
CA ARG A 84 8.06 12.62 -0.39
C ARG A 84 7.05 11.59 0.06
N SER A 85 5.82 12.01 0.32
CA SER A 85 4.71 11.13 0.69
C SER A 85 3.52 11.29 -0.27
N GLN A 86 2.78 10.22 -0.50
CA GLN A 86 1.53 10.21 -1.26
C GLN A 86 0.46 9.47 -0.46
N LEU A 87 -0.72 10.07 -0.34
CA LEU A 87 -1.87 9.42 0.27
C LEU A 87 -2.74 8.80 -0.82
N ILE A 88 -3.15 7.55 -0.65
CA ILE A 88 -4.09 6.85 -1.54
C ILE A 88 -5.30 6.43 -0.70
N ARG A 89 -6.49 6.69 -1.24
CA ARG A 89 -7.77 6.35 -0.60
C ARG A 89 -8.51 5.38 -1.51
N SER A 90 -9.02 4.28 -0.98
CA SER A 90 -9.77 3.31 -1.78
C SER A 90 -11.18 3.11 -1.27
N LYS A 91 -12.06 2.69 -2.18
CA LYS A 91 -13.43 2.25 -1.92
C LYS A 91 -13.59 0.83 -2.48
N ASP A 92 -14.05 -0.09 -1.63
CA ASP A 92 -14.17 -1.51 -1.97
C ASP A 92 -15.39 -1.81 -2.86
N HIS A 93 -16.53 -1.19 -2.58
CA HIS A 93 -17.78 -1.38 -3.32
C HIS A 93 -18.61 -0.10 -3.38
N ASP A 94 -19.37 0.10 -4.45
CA ASP A 94 -20.29 1.24 -4.60
C ASP A 94 -21.71 0.79 -4.24
N TRP A 95 -22.14 1.04 -3.00
CA TRP A 95 -23.51 0.80 -2.57
C TRP A 95 -24.40 2.02 -2.83
N PRO A 96 -25.67 1.83 -3.25
CA PRO A 96 -26.65 2.91 -3.28
C PRO A 96 -26.78 3.56 -1.88
N GLY A 97 -26.57 4.88 -1.80
CA GLY A 97 -26.66 5.64 -0.55
C GLY A 97 -25.37 5.66 0.29
N ASP A 98 -24.33 4.91 -0.10
CA ASP A 98 -23.05 4.94 0.59
C ASP A 98 -22.17 6.09 0.07
N THR A 99 -22.09 7.15 0.87
CA THR A 99 -21.24 8.31 0.64
C THR A 99 -19.85 8.16 1.26
N ALA A 100 -19.55 7.06 1.95
CA ALA A 100 -18.23 6.85 2.52
C ALA A 100 -17.21 6.54 1.41
N GLU A 101 -16.36 7.52 1.11
CA GLU A 101 -15.36 7.38 0.05
C GLU A 101 -14.02 6.74 0.52
N ARG A 102 -13.96 6.10 1.71
CA ARG A 102 -12.67 5.87 2.40
C ARG A 102 -12.56 4.56 3.19
N ASN A 103 -12.67 3.41 2.52
CA ASN A 103 -12.66 2.12 3.21
C ASN A 103 -11.24 1.67 3.61
N LEU A 104 -10.22 2.05 2.82
CA LEU A 104 -8.81 1.93 3.18
C LEU A 104 -8.05 3.20 2.80
N VAL A 105 -7.17 3.66 3.68
CA VAL A 105 -6.26 4.78 3.44
C VAL A 105 -4.83 4.32 3.66
N ILE A 106 -4.00 4.50 2.66
CA ILE A 106 -2.58 4.13 2.69
C ILE A 106 -1.71 5.33 2.38
N ARG A 107 -0.55 5.38 3.03
CA ARG A 107 0.51 6.35 2.76
C ARG A 107 1.68 5.63 2.12
N VAL A 108 2.16 6.17 1.00
CA VAL A 108 3.36 5.72 0.32
C VAL A 108 4.44 6.77 0.53
N ASP A 109 5.47 6.42 1.27
CA ASP A 109 6.61 7.28 1.57
C ASP A 109 7.80 6.84 0.69
N ARG A 110 8.42 7.79 -0.03
CA ARG A 110 9.67 7.55 -0.76
C ARG A 110 10.79 7.40 0.26
N VAL A 111 11.41 6.23 0.29
CA VAL A 111 12.62 6.04 1.08
C VAL A 111 13.76 6.52 0.20
N GLY A 112 14.45 7.59 0.61
CA GLY A 112 15.67 8.02 -0.07
C GLY A 112 16.67 6.86 -0.16
N PRO A 113 17.69 6.93 -1.02
CA PRO A 113 18.79 5.99 -0.93
C PRO A 113 19.26 6.02 0.51
N SER A 114 19.11 4.90 1.22
CA SER A 114 19.60 4.80 2.60
C SER A 114 21.03 5.31 2.54
N ALA A 115 21.32 6.40 3.26
CA ALA A 115 22.71 6.79 3.45
C ALA A 115 23.43 5.51 3.93
N PRO A 116 24.60 5.18 3.35
CA PRO A 116 25.33 4.00 3.80
C PRO A 116 25.44 4.10 5.32
N ALA A 117 25.04 3.02 6.01
CA ALA A 117 25.17 2.94 7.46
C ALA A 117 26.57 3.44 7.83
N PRO A 118 26.73 4.28 8.87
CA PRO A 118 28.05 4.73 9.27
C PRO A 118 28.90 3.48 9.47
N GLU A 119 29.88 3.32 8.59
CA GLU A 119 30.85 2.24 8.65
C GLU A 119 31.39 2.27 10.08
N LEU A 120 31.05 1.25 10.87
CA LEU A 120 31.67 1.05 12.16
C LEU A 120 33.15 0.91 11.86
N VAL A 121 33.89 2.00 12.02
CA VAL A 121 35.34 2.05 11.88
C VAL A 121 35.90 1.12 12.96
N ALA A 122 35.99 -0.16 12.64
CA ALA A 122 36.70 -1.16 13.40
C ALA A 122 38.19 -0.83 13.28
N GLY A 123 38.67 0.09 14.13
CA GLY A 123 40.02 0.59 13.95
C GLY A 123 40.57 1.54 15.01
N ALA A 124 39.97 1.66 16.19
CA ALA A 124 40.67 2.31 17.31
C ALA A 124 41.54 1.27 18.04
N LYS A 125 42.77 1.09 17.53
CA LYS A 125 43.89 0.47 18.24
C LYS A 125 43.98 1.11 19.63
N ARG A 126 43.59 0.40 20.68
CA ARG A 126 43.89 0.81 22.05
C ARG A 126 45.38 0.56 22.30
N PRO A 127 46.14 1.55 22.83
CA PRO A 127 47.51 1.33 23.27
C PRO A 127 47.51 0.42 24.51
N GLY A 128 48.60 -0.33 24.64
CA GLY A 128 48.72 -1.49 25.51
C GLY A 128 48.36 -1.26 26.97
N THR A 129 47.86 -2.33 27.58
CA THR A 129 48.06 -2.58 29.00
C THR A 129 48.32 -4.07 29.15
N GLU A 130 49.60 -4.35 29.30
CA GLU A 130 50.20 -5.62 29.69
C GLU A 130 49.68 -6.01 31.08
N LEU A 131 49.05 -7.19 31.20
CA LEU A 131 48.74 -7.82 32.48
C LEU A 131 48.86 -9.34 32.33
N THR A 132 50.09 -9.77 32.58
CA THR A 132 50.50 -10.91 33.40
C THR A 132 49.59 -12.13 33.49
N SER A 133 50.14 -13.24 33.03
CA SER A 133 49.69 -14.63 33.14
C SER A 133 49.56 -15.13 34.58
N ALA A 134 48.60 -16.03 34.83
CA ALA A 134 48.69 -17.07 35.87
C ALA A 134 47.67 -18.20 35.60
N PRO A 135 47.91 -19.43 36.12
CA PRO A 135 47.63 -20.66 35.37
C PRO A 135 46.42 -21.49 35.85
N GLU A 136 45.99 -22.35 34.92
CA GLU A 136 45.60 -23.75 35.06
C GLU A 136 45.11 -24.26 36.43
N ARG A 137 43.83 -24.66 36.48
CA ARG A 137 43.40 -25.72 37.41
C ARG A 137 42.48 -26.71 36.70
N ARG A 138 43.09 -27.80 36.22
CA ARG A 138 42.43 -29.08 35.96
C ARG A 138 41.73 -29.57 37.22
N GLN A 139 40.46 -29.97 37.12
CA GLN A 139 39.97 -31.15 37.83
C GLN A 139 39.00 -31.93 36.94
N SER A 140 39.40 -33.17 36.69
CA SER A 140 38.68 -34.23 36.01
C SER A 140 37.71 -34.93 36.96
N ALA A 141 36.62 -35.47 36.42
CA ALA A 141 36.11 -36.84 36.63
C ALA A 141 34.56 -36.86 36.53
N THR A 142 34.01 -37.40 35.44
CA THR A 142 33.51 -38.79 35.31
C THR A 142 32.25 -39.08 36.14
N ARG A 143 31.10 -39.32 35.47
CA ARG A 143 30.43 -40.63 35.44
C ARG A 143 29.07 -40.62 34.71
N ARG A 144 28.94 -41.64 33.85
CA ARG A 144 27.78 -42.53 33.54
C ARG A 144 26.47 -41.87 33.06
N ALA A 145 26.01 -42.10 31.83
CA ALA A 145 25.59 -43.33 31.12
C ALA A 145 24.09 -43.64 31.27
N VAL A 146 23.50 -44.23 30.21
CA VAL A 146 22.19 -44.92 30.12
C VAL A 146 21.02 -43.94 29.89
N THR A 147 20.10 -44.02 28.92
CA THR A 147 19.57 -45.00 27.92
C THR A 147 18.83 -44.16 26.86
N GLU A 148 18.99 -44.38 25.56
CA GLU A 148 18.12 -45.22 24.71
C GLU A 148 16.61 -44.94 24.87
N SER A 149 15.99 -44.31 23.86
CA SER A 149 14.61 -44.62 23.44
C SER A 149 14.24 -43.91 22.12
N THR A 150 14.12 -44.74 21.09
CA THR A 150 12.94 -44.85 20.22
C THR A 150 12.66 -43.73 19.21
N SER A 151 13.06 -44.07 17.98
CA SER A 151 12.48 -43.71 16.69
C SER A 151 10.95 -43.53 16.66
N MET A 152 10.50 -42.44 16.05
CA MET A 152 9.31 -42.40 15.18
C MET A 152 9.55 -41.34 14.09
N PRO A 153 9.64 -41.69 12.80
CA PRO A 153 9.51 -40.70 11.74
C PRO A 153 8.04 -40.28 11.66
N VAL A 154 7.76 -39.01 11.95
CA VAL A 154 6.47 -38.40 11.62
C VAL A 154 6.36 -38.39 10.10
N ARG A 155 5.50 -39.28 9.62
CA ARG A 155 5.03 -39.38 8.25
C ARG A 155 4.16 -38.14 7.98
N GLU A 156 4.77 -37.09 7.46
CA GLU A 156 4.06 -35.92 6.97
C GLU A 156 3.26 -36.36 5.74
N GLN A 157 1.95 -36.53 5.94
CA GLN A 157 0.99 -36.76 4.88
C GLN A 157 0.92 -35.49 4.02
N VAL A 158 1.57 -35.56 2.86
CA VAL A 158 1.35 -34.64 1.75
C VAL A 158 -0.09 -34.85 1.26
N PRO A 159 -0.98 -33.84 1.27
CA PRO A 159 -2.19 -33.89 0.47
C PRO A 159 -1.77 -33.80 -0.99
N ALA A 160 -1.84 -34.93 -1.70
CA ALA A 160 -1.72 -34.99 -3.14
C ALA A 160 -2.89 -34.20 -3.76
N TRP A 161 -2.65 -32.94 -4.09
CA TRP A 161 -3.51 -32.19 -5.00
C TRP A 161 -3.45 -32.89 -6.36
N ARG A 162 -4.55 -33.55 -6.72
CA ARG A 162 -4.75 -34.13 -8.04
C ARG A 162 -4.94 -32.99 -9.05
N PRO A 163 -4.21 -32.97 -10.19
CA PRO A 163 -4.61 -32.16 -11.33
C PRO A 163 -5.81 -32.86 -12.00
N GLY A 164 -7.00 -32.31 -11.75
CA GLY A 164 -8.25 -32.77 -12.34
C GLY A 164 -8.74 -31.81 -13.41
N THR A 165 -8.49 -32.21 -14.67
CA THR A 165 -9.30 -31.98 -15.88
C THR A 165 -9.58 -30.54 -16.33
N GLU A 166 -8.91 -30.22 -17.43
CA GLU A 166 -9.28 -29.26 -18.47
C GLU A 166 -10.79 -29.13 -18.65
N SER A 167 -11.32 -27.94 -18.41
CA SER A 167 -12.67 -27.57 -18.83
C SER A 167 -12.58 -27.02 -20.25
N THR A 168 -12.69 -27.93 -21.24
CA THR A 168 -12.84 -27.58 -22.66
C THR A 168 -14.15 -26.82 -22.85
N PHE A 169 -14.07 -25.50 -22.96
CA PHE A 169 -15.19 -24.66 -23.37
C PHE A 169 -15.50 -24.93 -24.85
N THR A 170 -16.65 -25.53 -25.13
CA THR A 170 -17.18 -25.69 -26.48
C THR A 170 -18.10 -24.49 -26.75
N PRO A 171 -17.79 -23.56 -27.67
CA PRO A 171 -18.77 -22.57 -28.08
C PRO A 171 -19.84 -23.24 -28.94
N ALA A 172 -21.09 -23.20 -28.46
CA ALA A 172 -22.25 -23.58 -29.25
C ALA A 172 -22.36 -22.64 -30.47
N ARG A 173 -22.22 -23.25 -31.64
CA ARG A 173 -22.44 -22.68 -32.97
C ARG A 173 -23.94 -22.50 -33.16
N GLU A 174 -24.46 -21.31 -32.87
CA GLU A 174 -25.83 -20.97 -33.24
C GLU A 174 -25.85 -20.49 -34.70
N GLN A 175 -26.17 -21.43 -35.59
CA GLN A 175 -26.57 -21.17 -36.96
C GLN A 175 -27.98 -20.54 -36.95
N GLY A 176 -28.05 -19.22 -37.10
CA GLY A 176 -29.28 -18.50 -37.43
C GLY A 176 -29.19 -17.92 -38.84
N GLN A 177 -29.58 -18.73 -39.82
CA GLN A 177 -29.79 -18.31 -41.22
C GLN A 177 -31.02 -17.41 -41.36
N GLY A 178 -30.89 -16.40 -42.21
CA GLY A 178 -31.91 -16.09 -43.21
C GLY A 178 -33.03 -15.13 -42.80
N GLY A 179 -32.92 -13.87 -43.24
CA GLY A 179 -34.00 -12.91 -43.10
C GLY A 179 -33.79 -11.64 -43.90
N ALA A 180 -33.62 -11.77 -45.22
CA ALA A 180 -33.71 -10.62 -46.13
C ALA A 180 -35.10 -9.98 -46.00
N ARG A 181 -35.18 -8.66 -45.80
CA ARG A 181 -36.23 -7.80 -46.34
C ARG A 181 -35.93 -6.30 -46.15
N ARG A 182 -35.80 -5.65 -47.31
CA ARG A 182 -36.26 -4.31 -47.70
C ARG A 182 -35.70 -3.10 -46.95
N ALA A 183 -34.80 -2.43 -47.67
CA ALA A 183 -34.66 -0.97 -47.63
C ALA A 183 -36.01 -0.31 -47.91
N VAL A 184 -36.45 0.54 -47.00
CA VAL A 184 -37.47 1.56 -47.22
C VAL A 184 -36.76 2.90 -47.09
N THR A 185 -36.70 3.58 -48.22
CA THR A 185 -36.42 5.00 -48.39
C THR A 185 -37.50 5.84 -47.72
N GLU A 186 -37.13 7.11 -47.49
CA GLU A 186 -37.99 8.31 -47.40
C GLU A 186 -38.16 8.99 -46.03
N SER A 187 -37.64 10.22 -46.05
CA SER A 187 -38.32 11.46 -45.63
C SER A 187 -38.07 11.98 -44.22
N SER A 188 -37.08 12.89 -44.18
CA SER A 188 -37.31 14.32 -43.96
C SER A 188 -38.43 14.70 -42.99
N SER A 189 -38.08 15.33 -41.87
CA SER A 189 -38.77 16.52 -41.34
C SER A 189 -38.00 17.11 -40.15
N THR A 190 -37.34 18.24 -40.41
CA THR A 190 -37.05 19.30 -39.43
C THR A 190 -38.35 20.05 -39.12
N PRO A 191 -38.54 20.55 -37.89
CA PRO A 191 -38.64 22.01 -37.69
C PRO A 191 -37.83 22.44 -36.44
N ALA A 192 -36.94 23.43 -36.52
CA ALA A 192 -37.19 24.87 -36.58
C ALA A 192 -37.83 25.46 -35.30
N LEU A 193 -36.94 26.03 -34.46
CA LEU A 193 -37.02 27.25 -33.65
C LEU A 193 -38.37 27.69 -33.05
N ASP A 194 -38.37 27.92 -31.74
CA ASP A 194 -38.90 29.17 -31.16
C ASP A 194 -38.05 29.60 -29.93
N PRO A 195 -37.46 30.81 -29.93
CA PRO A 195 -36.82 31.44 -28.78
C PRO A 195 -37.84 32.22 -27.94
N THR A 196 -37.40 32.72 -26.78
CA THR A 196 -38.03 33.77 -25.93
C THR A 196 -38.59 33.27 -24.59
N GLN A 197 -37.79 33.46 -23.54
CA GLN A 197 -38.19 34.09 -22.28
C GLN A 197 -36.90 34.49 -21.56
N SER A 198 -36.44 35.72 -21.76
CA SER A 198 -36.85 36.94 -21.05
C SER A 198 -36.39 36.95 -19.60
N ALA A 199 -35.53 37.93 -19.34
CA ALA A 199 -34.78 38.16 -18.12
C ALA A 199 -35.66 38.64 -16.95
N ALA A 200 -35.21 38.33 -15.72
CA ALA A 200 -35.15 39.31 -14.64
C ALA A 200 -34.10 38.90 -13.60
N PRO A 201 -33.32 39.86 -13.04
CA PRO A 201 -32.26 39.62 -12.08
C PRO A 201 -32.79 39.73 -10.64
N ARG A 202 -32.27 38.92 -9.70
CA ARG A 202 -32.29 39.28 -8.28
C ARG A 202 -30.98 38.93 -7.58
N VAL A 203 -30.32 40.02 -7.21
CA VAL A 203 -29.35 40.21 -6.15
C VAL A 203 -29.75 39.45 -4.87
N ALA A 204 -28.81 38.68 -4.32
CA ALA A 204 -28.65 38.50 -2.88
C ALA A 204 -27.19 38.11 -2.58
N THR A 205 -26.41 39.13 -2.27
CA THR A 205 -25.17 39.07 -1.50
C THR A 205 -25.41 38.31 -0.19
N GLN A 206 -24.73 37.18 0.02
CA GLN A 206 -24.46 36.67 1.36
C GLN A 206 -22.95 36.69 1.60
N SER A 207 -22.51 37.82 2.15
CA SER A 207 -21.23 37.97 2.81
C SER A 207 -21.28 37.12 4.09
N HIS A 208 -20.72 35.91 4.04
CA HIS A 208 -20.48 35.16 5.26
C HIS A 208 -19.13 35.62 5.83
N ALA A 209 -19.22 36.36 6.93
CA ALA A 209 -18.10 36.85 7.71
C ALA A 209 -17.25 35.66 8.19
N ALA A 210 -15.95 35.71 7.90
CA ALA A 210 -14.97 34.83 8.50
C ALA A 210 -14.79 35.18 9.99
N PRO A 211 -14.74 34.22 10.91
CA PRO A 211 -14.32 34.47 12.28
C PRO A 211 -12.82 34.79 12.30
N ALA A 212 -12.49 35.96 12.85
CA ALA A 212 -11.12 36.37 13.15
C ALA A 212 -10.49 35.38 14.14
N VAL A 213 -9.44 34.70 13.70
CA VAL A 213 -8.58 33.88 14.57
C VAL A 213 -7.50 34.80 15.15
N PRO A 214 -7.29 34.84 16.47
CA PRO A 214 -6.23 35.66 17.06
C PRO A 214 -4.85 35.11 16.68
N VAL A 215 -4.03 35.98 16.12
CA VAL A 215 -2.59 35.77 15.89
C VAL A 215 -1.91 35.73 17.25
N VAL A 216 -1.48 34.55 17.68
CA VAL A 216 -0.55 34.40 18.81
C VAL A 216 0.86 34.66 18.27
N THR A 217 1.37 35.87 18.50
CA THR A 217 2.77 36.20 18.26
C THR A 217 3.57 35.76 19.48
N THR A 218 4.14 34.56 19.46
CA THR A 218 5.20 34.19 20.41
C THR A 218 6.50 34.86 19.96
N SER A 219 6.90 35.88 20.70
CA SER A 219 8.18 36.58 20.58
C SER A 219 9.34 35.62 20.87
N ALA A 220 10.32 35.66 19.99
CA ALA A 220 11.59 34.97 20.12
C ALA A 220 12.37 35.50 21.33
N GLY A 221 12.68 34.61 22.27
CA GLY A 221 13.67 34.87 23.32
C GLY A 221 15.08 34.63 22.78
N THR A 222 15.87 35.69 22.71
CA THR A 222 17.31 35.68 22.46
C THR A 222 18.04 34.97 23.62
N PRO A 223 18.82 33.89 23.39
CA PRO A 223 19.77 33.43 24.39
C PRO A 223 21.01 34.33 24.39
N ALA A 224 21.32 34.87 25.57
CA ALA A 224 22.52 35.65 25.83
C ALA A 224 23.81 34.80 25.69
N PRO A 225 24.90 35.36 25.14
CA PRO A 225 26.22 34.72 25.23
C PRO A 225 26.79 34.91 26.64
N GLY A 226 26.75 33.83 27.42
CA GLY A 226 27.43 33.72 28.71
C GLY A 226 28.94 33.61 28.51
N ALA A 227 29.65 34.48 29.21
CA ALA A 227 31.09 34.65 29.19
C ALA A 227 31.85 33.58 30.01
N ARG A 228 33.06 33.29 29.54
CA ARG A 228 34.33 33.05 30.28
C ARG A 228 34.29 32.40 31.67
N GLY A 229 34.98 31.27 31.75
CA GLY A 229 35.80 30.81 32.87
C GLY A 229 37.01 30.09 32.29
#